data_AF-A0A3M9YWV7-F1
#
_entry.id   AF-A0A3M9YWV7-F1
#
_cell.length_a   1.000
_cell.length_b   1.000
_cell.length_c   1.000
_cell.angle_alpha   90.00
_cell.angle_beta   90.00
_cell.angle_gamma   90.00
#
_symmetry.space_group_name_H-M   'P 1'
#
loop_
_entity.id
_entity.type
_entity.pdbx_description
1 polymer ?
#
loop_
_entity_poly.entity_id
_entity_poly.type
_entity_poly.pdbx_seq_one_letter_code
_entity_poly.pdbx_strand_id
1 'polypeptide(L)'
;MYRKSSQRPLVTEGLACHFEAELRPGTIPFYASALEETAISDLLAKAIPSFSDVNYGHAEWFFGQSDEIPLYAGYTLGFELVSRYISKQGRKASRLYDEPAEHFRSLA
;
A
#
# COMPACT_ATOMS: atom_id res chain seq x y z
N MET A 1 -14.41 8.96 20.48
CA MET A 1 -13.48 9.96 19.90
C MET A 1 -12.72 9.26 18.78
N TYR A 2 -13.23 9.29 17.54
CA TYR A 2 -12.52 8.74 16.38
C TYR A 2 -11.35 9.67 16.09
N ARG A 3 -10.13 9.26 16.48
CA ARG A 3 -8.90 9.92 16.04
C ARG A 3 -8.92 9.85 14.51
N LYS A 4 -8.99 10.99 13.82
CA LYS A 4 -8.72 11.11 12.38
C LYS A 4 -7.29 10.63 12.14
N SER A 5 -7.09 9.33 12.09
CA SER A 5 -5.94 8.76 11.41
C SER A 5 -6.25 8.92 9.94
N SER A 6 -5.52 9.79 9.26
CA SER A 6 -5.33 9.82 7.82
C SER A 6 -4.77 8.48 7.35
N GLN A 7 -5.57 7.41 7.48
CA GLN A 7 -5.30 6.07 6.99
C GLN A 7 -5.34 6.18 5.47
N ARG A 8 -4.15 6.41 4.89
CA ARG A 8 -3.98 6.51 3.44
C ARG A 8 -4.31 5.13 2.87
N PRO A 9 -5.16 5.03 1.83
CA PRO A 9 -5.65 3.77 1.31
C PRO A 9 -4.54 2.73 1.07
N LEU A 10 -3.41 3.11 0.48
CA LEU A 10 -2.32 2.15 0.23
C LEU A 10 -1.66 1.58 1.47
N VAL A 11 -1.49 2.38 2.53
CA VAL A 11 -0.88 1.85 3.76
C VAL A 11 -1.84 0.85 4.40
N THR A 12 -3.13 1.17 4.41
CA THR A 12 -4.15 0.31 5.00
C THR A 12 -4.29 -0.99 4.21
N GLU A 13 -4.42 -0.89 2.89
CA GLU A 13 -4.50 -2.07 2.00
C GLU A 13 -3.19 -2.87 2.01
N GLY A 14 -2.03 -2.19 2.03
CA GLY A 14 -0.73 -2.84 2.16
C GLY A 14 -0.59 -3.62 3.47
N LEU A 15 -1.02 -3.04 4.58
CA LEU A 15 -1.06 -3.73 5.88
C LEU A 15 -2.04 -4.91 5.86
N ALA A 16 -3.19 -4.79 5.19
CA ALA A 16 -4.14 -5.88 5.00
C ALA A 16 -3.53 -7.03 4.18
N CYS A 17 -2.84 -6.73 3.08
CA CYS A 17 -2.13 -7.72 2.26
C CYS A 17 -1.03 -8.45 3.05
N HIS A 18 -0.22 -7.73 3.82
CA HIS A 18 0.80 -8.34 4.68
C HIS A 18 0.18 -9.16 5.81
N PHE A 19 -0.93 -8.70 6.39
CA PHE A 19 -1.67 -9.46 7.37
C PHE A 19 -2.25 -10.76 6.77
N GLU A 20 -2.77 -10.73 5.54
CA GLU A 20 -3.17 -11.95 4.82
C GLU A 20 -1.98 -12.91 4.63
N ALA A 21 -0.82 -12.39 4.21
CA ALA A 21 0.40 -13.17 4.03
C ALA A 21 0.93 -13.75 5.37
N GLU A 22 0.72 -13.07 6.49
CA GLU A 22 1.03 -13.60 7.83
C GLU A 22 0.16 -14.81 8.19
N LEU A 23 -1.11 -14.81 7.79
CA LEU A 23 -2.03 -15.92 8.02
C LEU A 23 -1.77 -17.09 7.05
N ARG A 24 -1.15 -16.82 5.90
CA ARG A 24 -0.82 -17.80 4.86
C ARG A 24 0.66 -17.72 4.46
N PRO A 25 1.58 -18.20 5.31
CA PRO A 25 3.01 -18.10 5.04
C PRO A 25 3.40 -18.71 3.69
N GLY A 26 4.23 -18.00 2.92
CA GLY A 26 4.67 -18.41 1.59
C GLY A 26 3.70 -18.06 0.45
N THR A 27 2.58 -17.40 0.75
CA THR A 27 1.64 -16.89 -0.27
C THR A 27 1.51 -15.37 -0.16
N ILE A 28 1.78 -14.67 -1.26
CA ILE A 28 1.45 -13.25 -1.42
C ILE A 28 0.11 -13.18 -2.16
N PRO A 29 -0.83 -12.32 -1.74
CA PRO A 29 -2.08 -12.14 -2.48
C PRO A 29 -1.78 -11.72 -3.93
N PHE A 30 -2.38 -12.38 -4.93
CA PHE A 30 -2.03 -12.14 -6.34
C PHE A 30 -2.19 -10.68 -6.78
N TYR A 31 -3.12 -9.95 -6.18
CA TYR A 31 -3.38 -8.54 -6.43
C TYR A 31 -2.32 -7.62 -5.78
N ALA A 32 -1.60 -8.09 -4.77
CA ALA A 32 -0.47 -7.40 -4.15
C ALA A 32 0.87 -7.62 -4.88
N SER A 33 0.90 -8.52 -5.87
CA SER A 33 2.06 -8.81 -6.72
C SER A 33 1.69 -8.71 -8.21
N ALA A 34 0.81 -7.78 -8.56
CA ALA A 34 0.25 -7.65 -9.91
C ALA A 34 1.15 -6.86 -10.87
N LEU A 35 2.09 -6.07 -10.33
CA LEU A 35 3.03 -5.26 -11.11
C LEU A 35 4.45 -5.84 -11.07
N GLU A 36 5.17 -5.66 -12.18
CA GLU A 36 6.61 -5.88 -12.25
C GLU A 36 7.37 -4.86 -11.41
N GLU A 37 8.48 -5.27 -10.79
CA GLU A 37 9.28 -4.43 -9.89
C GLU A 37 9.75 -3.12 -10.55
N THR A 38 10.04 -3.17 -11.86
CA THR A 38 10.45 -2.01 -12.65
C THR A 38 9.37 -0.93 -12.78
N ALA A 39 8.09 -1.31 -12.73
CA ALA A 39 6.97 -0.36 -12.81
C ALA A 39 6.62 0.25 -11.44
N ILE A 40 7.00 -0.39 -10.35
CA ILE A 40 6.64 0.00 -8.99
C ILE A 40 7.19 1.38 -8.65
N SER A 41 8.49 1.64 -8.90
CA SER A 41 9.12 2.91 -8.52
C SER A 41 8.45 4.12 -9.20
N ASP A 42 8.20 4.03 -10.51
CA ASP A 42 7.59 5.11 -11.28
C ASP A 42 6.14 5.36 -10.86
N LEU A 43 5.36 4.29 -10.66
CA LEU A 43 3.98 4.40 -10.21
C LEU A 43 3.89 4.91 -8.77
N LEU A 44 4.79 4.50 -7.89
CA LEU A 44 4.88 5.01 -6.52
C LEU A 44 5.15 6.53 -6.53
N ALA A 45 6.09 7.00 -7.35
CA ALA A 45 6.39 8.42 -7.51
C ALA A 45 5.17 9.23 -7.99
N LYS A 46 4.37 8.68 -8.92
CA LYS A 46 3.11 9.29 -9.38
C LYS A 46 2.02 9.27 -8.30
N ALA A 47 2.00 8.23 -7.47
CA ALA A 47 0.98 8.03 -6.46
C ALA A 47 1.19 8.92 -5.23
N ILE A 48 2.46 9.17 -4.86
CA ILE A 48 2.86 9.95 -3.67
C ILE A 48 2.13 11.30 -3.57
N PRO A 49 2.13 12.19 -4.59
CA PRO A 49 1.46 13.50 -4.49
C PRO A 49 -0.04 13.37 -4.17
N SER A 50 -0.70 12.41 -4.82
CA SER A 50 -2.14 12.16 -4.75
C SER A 50 -2.58 11.54 -3.42
N PHE A 51 -1.65 10.99 -2.63
CA PHE A 51 -1.97 10.37 -1.32
C PHE A 51 -2.44 11.34 -0.24
N SER A 52 -2.27 12.64 -0.44
CA SER A 52 -2.78 13.69 0.45
C SER A 52 -4.14 14.24 -0.01
N ASP A 53 -4.60 13.86 -1.20
CA ASP A 53 -5.81 14.38 -1.79
C ASP A 53 -7.05 13.69 -1.22
N VAL A 54 -8.06 14.50 -0.88
CA VAL A 54 -9.38 14.01 -0.46
C VAL A 54 -10.18 13.42 -1.62
N ASN A 55 -9.86 13.80 -2.86
CA ASN A 55 -10.44 13.29 -4.09
C ASN A 55 -9.59 12.18 -4.72
N TYR A 56 -8.77 11.49 -3.92
CA TYR A 56 -7.95 10.39 -4.38
C TYR A 56 -8.78 9.36 -5.15
N GLY A 57 -8.40 9.12 -6.42
CA GLY A 57 -9.08 8.22 -7.35
C GLY A 57 -8.95 6.74 -6.95
N HIS A 58 -9.57 6.34 -5.84
CA HIS A 58 -9.47 4.98 -5.31
C HIS A 58 -9.85 3.92 -6.35
N ALA A 59 -10.87 4.19 -7.17
CA ALA A 59 -11.27 3.27 -8.21
C ALA A 59 -10.23 3.13 -9.33
N GLU A 60 -9.48 4.18 -9.63
CA GLU A 60 -8.40 4.15 -10.63
C GLU A 60 -7.24 3.30 -10.13
N TRP A 61 -6.79 3.52 -8.89
CA TRP A 61 -5.64 2.82 -8.32
C TRP A 61 -5.90 1.35 -7.99
N PHE A 62 -7.10 1.02 -7.50
CA PHE A 62 -7.37 -0.33 -6.99
C PHE A 62 -8.20 -1.19 -7.95
N PHE A 63 -9.04 -0.58 -8.81
CA PHE A 63 -10.02 -1.31 -9.63
C PHE A 63 -9.82 -1.14 -11.14
N GLY A 64 -8.71 -0.50 -11.58
CA GLY A 64 -8.37 -0.41 -12.99
C GLY A 64 -9.34 0.45 -13.81
N GLN A 65 -9.90 1.50 -13.21
CA GLN A 65 -10.79 2.46 -13.90
C GLN A 65 -10.05 3.56 -14.67
N SER A 66 -8.75 3.38 -14.92
CA SER A 66 -7.91 4.31 -15.69
C SER A 66 -7.06 3.53 -16.68
N ASP A 67 -6.86 4.08 -17.88
CA ASP A 67 -5.94 3.52 -18.88
C ASP A 67 -4.46 3.79 -18.53
N GLU A 68 -4.20 4.76 -17.65
CA GLU A 68 -2.85 5.17 -17.26
C GLU A 68 -2.33 4.42 -16.02
N ILE A 69 -3.24 3.87 -15.20
CA ILE A 69 -2.91 3.18 -13.95
C ILE A 69 -3.33 1.71 -14.09
N PRO A 70 -2.38 0.77 -14.04
CA PRO A 70 -2.71 -0.64 -14.14
C PRO A 70 -3.65 -1.12 -13.02
N LEU A 71 -4.46 -2.13 -13.32
CA LEU A 71 -5.29 -2.83 -12.33
C LEU A 71 -4.44 -3.29 -11.14
N TYR A 72 -4.97 -3.12 -9.92
CA TYR A 72 -4.33 -3.46 -8.65
C TYR A 72 -3.04 -2.69 -8.32
N ALA A 73 -2.72 -1.60 -9.03
CA ALA A 73 -1.55 -0.80 -8.72
C ALA A 73 -1.53 -0.36 -7.25
N GLY A 74 -2.66 0.10 -6.70
CA GLY A 74 -2.77 0.51 -5.29
C GLY A 74 -2.40 -0.60 -4.30
N TYR A 75 -2.79 -1.85 -4.58
CA TYR A 75 -2.46 -2.99 -3.72
C TYR A 75 -0.98 -3.33 -3.79
N THR A 76 -0.41 -3.40 -5.00
CA THR A 76 1.01 -3.73 -5.18
C THR A 76 1.92 -2.66 -4.59
N LEU A 77 1.61 -1.38 -4.85
CA LEU A 77 2.34 -0.25 -4.28
C LEU A 77 2.23 -0.21 -2.75
N GLY A 78 1.04 -0.47 -2.20
CA GLY A 78 0.83 -0.50 -0.76
C GLY A 78 1.60 -1.63 -0.09
N PHE A 79 1.56 -2.82 -0.69
CA PHE A 79 2.30 -3.98 -0.21
C PHE A 79 3.82 -3.73 -0.20
N GLU A 80 4.36 -3.14 -1.26
CA GLU A 80 5.78 -2.78 -1.33
C GLU A 80 6.17 -1.77 -0.24
N LEU A 81 5.39 -0.69 -0.10
CA LEU A 81 5.67 0.35 0.89
C LEU A 81 5.69 -0.21 2.32
N VAL A 82 4.73 -1.07 2.64
CA VAL A 82 4.64 -1.75 3.93
C VAL A 82 5.75 -2.79 4.09
N SER A 83 6.14 -3.49 3.02
CA SER A 83 7.25 -4.46 3.03
C SER A 83 8.57 -3.79 3.43
N ARG A 84 8.87 -2.62 2.83
CA ARG A 84 10.03 -1.80 3.21
C ARG A 84 10.00 -1.39 4.67
N TYR A 85 8.83 -0.98 5.16
CA TYR A 85 8.66 -0.57 6.55
C TYR A 85 8.85 -1.74 7.53
N ILE A 86 8.20 -2.87 7.27
CA ILE A 86 8.32 -4.10 8.09
C ILE A 86 9.77 -4.57 8.12
N SER A 87 10.45 -4.59 6.97
CA SER A 87 11.86 -4.99 6.87
C SER A 87 12.78 -4.09 7.69
N LYS A 88 12.48 -2.78 7.75
CA LYS A 88 13.25 -1.81 8.55
C LYS A 88 12.97 -1.90 10.05
N GLN A 89 11.73 -2.16 10.46
CA GLN A 89 11.32 -2.16 11.88
C GLN A 89 11.39 -3.54 12.54
N GLY A 90 11.42 -4.62 11.76
CA GLY A 90 11.34 -6.00 12.27
C GLY A 90 10.01 -6.34 12.95
N ARG A 91 8.94 -5.60 12.65
CA ARG A 91 7.60 -5.78 13.24
C ARG A 91 6.64 -6.35 12.21
N LYS A 92 5.81 -7.30 12.64
CA LYS A 92 4.71 -7.87 11.86
C LYS A 92 3.61 -6.83 11.59
N ALA A 93 2.94 -6.90 10.44
CA ALA A 93 1.78 -6.10 10.07
C ALA A 93 0.65 -6.18 11.11
N SER A 94 0.41 -7.36 11.70
CA SER A 94 -0.53 -7.53 12.82
C SER A 94 -0.24 -6.64 14.05
N ARG A 95 0.95 -6.04 14.13
CA ARG A 95 1.38 -5.13 15.20
C ARG A 95 1.46 -3.66 14.76
N LEU A 96 1.04 -3.32 13.55
CA LEU A 96 1.19 -1.98 12.95
C LEU A 96 -0.16 -1.30 12.65
N TYR A 97 -1.27 -1.82 13.18
CA TYR A 97 -2.62 -1.31 12.91
C TYR A 97 -2.86 0.14 13.39
N ASP A 98 -2.10 0.60 14.39
CA ASP A 98 -2.16 1.94 14.97
C ASP A 98 -0.99 2.84 14.55
N GLU A 99 -0.11 2.32 13.68
CA GLU A 99 1.07 3.03 13.18
C GLU A 99 0.65 4.17 12.24
N PRO A 100 1.14 5.41 12.43
CA PRO A 100 0.83 6.53 11.56
C PRO A 100 1.24 6.28 10.10
N ALA A 101 0.34 6.54 9.15
CA ALA A 101 0.59 6.34 7.71
C ALA A 101 1.80 7.16 7.20
N GLU A 102 2.10 8.29 7.83
CA GLU A 102 3.25 9.14 7.55
C GLU A 102 4.59 8.42 7.72
N HIS A 103 4.68 7.46 8.65
CA HIS A 103 5.91 6.71 8.89
C HIS A 103 6.27 5.79 7.71
N PHE A 104 5.27 5.29 6.99
CA PHE A 104 5.45 4.48 5.79
C PHE A 104 5.89 5.33 4.60
N ARG A 105 5.32 6.53 4.44
CA ARG A 105 5.59 7.43 3.30
C ARG A 105 7.05 7.86 3.18
N SER A 106 7.80 7.91 4.30
CA SER A 106 9.24 8.19 4.29
C SER A 106 10.10 7.13 3.59
N LEU A 107 9.50 6.00 3.20
CA LEU A 107 10.14 4.87 2.53
C LEU A 107 9.67 4.69 1.08
N ALA A 108 8.83 5.61 0.60
CA ALA A 108 8.34 5.64 -0.76
C ALA A 108 9.44 6.17 -1.70
#